data_AF-A0A067LYP3-F1
#
_entry.id   AF-A0A067LYP3-F1
#
_cell.length_a   1.000
_cell.length_b   1.000
_cell.length_c   1.000
_cell.angle_alpha   90.00
_cell.angle_beta   90.00
_cell.angle_gamma   90.00
#
_symmetry.space_group_name_H-M   'P 1'
#
loop_
_entity.id
_entity.type
_entity.pdbx_description
1 polymer ?
#
loop_
_entity_poly.entity_id
_entity_poly.type
_entity_poly.pdbx_seq_one_letter_code
_entity_poly.pdbx_strand_id
1 'polypeptide(L)'
;MRSHVGVFMPAYLRNIQANPTMATSLENLRAFTSKHRPTLAEYGIRALDLVVDHTRCLRDVLHLVLVHRAEAARIEMSFFLVTVDVVPLESFGGKAEEMREQLQLANEAQRGAGLTGSFGVVLTCMSPSNPAMNITFVGFTKRDLADFTPGMPWKEELTRRLNEGIVV
;
A
#
# COMPACT_ATOMS: atom_id res chain seq x y z
N MET A 1 -1.70 -7.39 43.09
CA MET A 1 -2.26 -8.20 41.99
C MET A 1 -2.09 -7.43 40.68
N ARG A 2 -1.12 -7.78 39.84
CA ARG A 2 -0.92 -7.17 38.51
C ARG A 2 -1.37 -8.17 37.45
N SER A 3 -2.53 -7.91 36.88
CA SER A 3 -3.13 -8.66 35.78
C SER A 3 -2.25 -8.53 34.53
N HIS A 4 -1.68 -9.64 34.07
CA HIS A 4 -1.04 -9.75 32.77
C HIS A 4 -2.15 -9.82 31.71
N VAL A 5 -2.32 -8.75 30.93
CA VAL A 5 -3.12 -8.79 29.70
C VAL A 5 -2.21 -9.39 28.64
N GLY A 6 -2.34 -10.71 28.42
CA GLY A 6 -1.71 -11.39 27.29
C GLY A 6 -2.33 -10.89 26.00
N VAL A 7 -1.52 -10.31 25.12
CA VAL A 7 -1.92 -9.98 23.75
C VAL A 7 -2.24 -11.29 23.04
N PHE A 8 -3.51 -11.51 22.75
CA PHE A 8 -3.98 -12.71 22.06
C PHE A 8 -3.57 -12.61 20.57
N MET A 9 -2.42 -13.16 20.22
CA MET A 9 -2.00 -13.29 18.83
C MET A 9 -2.74 -14.46 18.17
N PRO A 10 -3.48 -14.23 17.07
CA PRO A 10 -4.18 -15.29 16.36
C PRO A 10 -3.23 -16.35 15.78
N ALA A 11 -3.72 -17.59 15.66
CA ALA A 11 -2.94 -18.78 15.33
C ALA A 11 -2.19 -18.72 13.98
N TYR A 12 -2.62 -17.89 13.04
CA TYR A 12 -1.95 -17.68 11.75
C TYR A 12 -0.64 -16.87 11.84
N LEU A 13 -0.35 -16.25 13.00
CA LEU A 13 0.92 -15.55 13.24
C LEU A 13 2.00 -16.44 13.88
N ARG A 14 1.74 -17.74 14.07
CA ARG A 14 2.69 -18.67 14.72
C ARG A 14 3.86 -19.10 13.83
N ASN A 15 3.80 -18.88 12.52
CA ASN A 15 4.85 -19.24 11.56
C ASN A 15 5.65 -18.03 11.06
N ILE A 16 5.95 -17.07 11.94
CA ILE A 16 6.90 -16.00 11.65
C ILE A 16 8.30 -16.51 12.03
N GLN A 17 9.00 -17.20 11.13
CA GLN A 17 10.40 -17.60 11.34
C GLN A 17 11.31 -17.33 10.13
N ALA A 18 12.57 -17.03 10.46
CA ALA A 18 13.72 -16.59 9.67
C ALA A 18 13.53 -15.26 8.91
N ASN A 19 13.95 -14.18 9.58
CA ASN A 19 14.05 -12.83 9.03
C ASN A 19 14.89 -12.81 7.74
N PRO A 20 14.32 -12.46 6.58
CA PRO A 20 15.14 -11.98 5.48
C PRO A 20 15.92 -10.75 5.96
N THR A 21 17.14 -10.54 5.46
CA THR A 21 17.85 -9.29 5.74
C THR A 21 16.99 -8.10 5.32
N MET A 22 17.20 -6.92 5.90
CA MET A 22 16.45 -5.71 5.54
C MET A 22 16.51 -5.42 4.03
N ALA A 23 17.68 -5.66 3.40
CA ALA A 23 17.88 -5.51 1.97
C ALA A 23 16.97 -6.46 1.16
N THR A 24 16.98 -7.75 1.50
CA THR A 24 16.12 -8.77 0.88
C THR A 24 14.63 -8.45 1.08
N SER A 25 14.27 -7.93 2.26
CA SER A 25 12.88 -7.55 2.56
C SER A 25 12.40 -6.38 1.72
N LEU A 26 13.24 -5.35 1.52
CA LEU A 26 12.89 -4.20 0.69
C LEU A 26 12.85 -4.55 -0.81
N GLU A 27 13.78 -5.38 -1.30
CA GLU A 27 13.77 -5.88 -2.67
C GLU A 27 12.50 -6.69 -2.97
N ASN A 28 12.15 -7.63 -2.10
CA ASN A 28 10.91 -8.39 -2.22
C ASN A 28 9.68 -7.48 -2.18
N LEU A 29 9.67 -6.49 -1.29
CA LEU A 29 8.56 -5.53 -1.18
C LEU A 29 8.41 -4.69 -2.45
N ARG A 30 9.51 -4.25 -3.06
CA ARG A 30 9.50 -3.54 -4.34
C ARG A 30 9.01 -4.43 -5.48
N ALA A 31 9.46 -5.68 -5.53
CA ALA A 31 9.04 -6.64 -6.55
C ALA A 31 7.54 -7.00 -6.42
N PHE A 32 7.06 -7.22 -5.19
CA PHE A 32 5.65 -7.38 -4.88
C PHE A 32 4.83 -6.16 -5.33
N THR A 33 5.29 -4.95 -4.98
CA THR A 33 4.64 -3.70 -5.37
C THR A 33 4.57 -3.56 -6.90
N SER A 34 5.64 -3.92 -7.60
CA SER A 34 5.70 -3.87 -9.07
C SER A 34 4.67 -4.80 -9.72
N LYS A 35 4.55 -6.04 -9.22
CA LYS A 35 3.54 -7.00 -9.72
C LYS A 35 2.12 -6.53 -9.47
N HIS A 36 1.84 -5.98 -8.30
CA HIS A 36 0.51 -5.53 -7.93
C HIS A 36 0.18 -4.10 -8.35
N ARG A 37 1.07 -3.42 -9.09
CA ARG A 37 0.87 -2.02 -9.47
C ARG A 37 -0.47 -1.76 -10.19
N PRO A 38 -0.94 -2.60 -11.14
CA PRO A 38 -2.25 -2.39 -11.76
C PRO A 38 -3.40 -2.50 -10.75
N THR A 39 -3.36 -3.49 -9.85
CA THR A 39 -4.31 -3.62 -8.74
C THR A 39 -4.27 -2.38 -7.84
N LEU A 40 -3.09 -1.93 -7.42
CA LEU A 40 -2.95 -0.74 -6.57
C LEU A 40 -3.45 0.54 -7.27
N ALA A 41 -3.34 0.61 -8.60
CA ALA A 41 -3.90 1.71 -9.38
C ALA A 41 -5.43 1.74 -9.32
N GLU A 42 -6.07 0.61 -9.65
CA GLU A 42 -7.53 0.45 -9.65
C GLU A 42 -8.12 0.76 -8.26
N TYR A 43 -7.58 0.12 -7.22
CA TYR A 43 -8.13 0.24 -5.87
C TYR A 43 -7.73 1.54 -5.19
N GLY A 44 -6.62 2.17 -5.56
CA GLY A 44 -6.23 3.47 -5.04
C GLY A 44 -7.17 4.58 -5.51
N ILE A 45 -7.62 4.55 -6.77
CA ILE A 45 -8.65 5.46 -7.30
C ILE A 45 -9.95 5.33 -6.49
N ARG A 46 -10.42 4.09 -6.26
CA ARG A 46 -11.61 3.81 -5.44
C ARG A 46 -11.44 4.29 -4.00
N ALA A 47 -10.32 3.92 -3.37
CA ALA A 47 -10.11 4.16 -1.94
C ALA A 47 -10.05 5.65 -1.63
N LEU A 48 -9.35 6.43 -2.46
CA LEU A 48 -9.22 7.86 -2.32
C LEU A 48 -10.46 8.61 -2.83
N ASP A 49 -11.43 7.93 -3.44
CA ASP A 49 -12.64 8.51 -4.03
C ASP A 49 -12.31 9.66 -5.00
N LEU A 50 -11.30 9.43 -5.84
CA LEU A 50 -10.77 10.47 -6.74
C LEU A 50 -11.80 10.97 -7.74
N VAL A 51 -12.83 10.18 -8.04
CA VAL A 51 -13.97 10.61 -8.87
C VAL A 51 -14.74 11.78 -8.27
N VAL A 52 -14.77 11.90 -6.93
CA VAL A 52 -15.41 13.01 -6.22
C VAL A 52 -14.43 14.16 -6.03
N ASP A 53 -13.20 13.86 -5.60
CA ASP A 53 -12.20 14.87 -5.30
C ASP A 53 -10.78 14.42 -5.70
N HIS A 54 -10.34 14.87 -6.88
CA HIS A 54 -8.99 14.60 -7.37
C HIS A 54 -7.90 15.13 -6.46
N THR A 55 -8.13 16.20 -5.68
CA THR A 55 -7.10 16.82 -4.85
C THR A 55 -6.69 15.93 -3.68
N ARG A 56 -7.50 14.92 -3.33
CA ARG A 56 -7.13 13.89 -2.36
C ARG A 56 -5.84 13.17 -2.69
N CYS A 57 -5.47 13.10 -3.97
CA CYS A 57 -4.21 12.50 -4.41
C CYS A 57 -2.95 13.21 -3.88
N LEU A 58 -3.06 14.44 -3.35
CA LEU A 58 -1.95 15.23 -2.80
C LEU A 58 -1.90 15.25 -1.26
N ARG A 59 -2.95 14.81 -0.58
CA ARG A 59 -3.10 14.91 0.88
C ARG A 59 -3.29 13.58 1.58
N ASP A 60 -3.85 12.60 0.88
CA ASP A 60 -4.13 11.27 1.42
C ASP A 60 -3.32 10.22 0.64
N VAL A 61 -2.98 9.13 1.32
CA VAL A 61 -2.29 7.99 0.71
C VAL A 61 -3.01 6.69 1.03
N LEU A 62 -2.89 5.72 0.12
CA LEU A 62 -3.30 4.34 0.39
C LEU A 62 -2.20 3.63 1.18
N HIS A 63 -2.45 3.31 2.45
CA HIS A 63 -1.49 2.67 3.34
C HIS A 63 -1.82 1.19 3.53
N LEU A 64 -0.86 0.32 3.20
CA LEU A 64 -0.96 -1.13 3.32
C LEU A 64 0.01 -1.60 4.40
N VAL A 65 -0.51 -2.33 5.39
CA VAL A 65 0.31 -3.00 6.41
C VAL A 65 0.42 -4.48 6.06
N LEU A 66 1.65 -4.92 5.86
CA LEU A 66 2.01 -6.23 5.33
C LEU A 66 2.83 -7.04 6.34
N VAL A 67 2.76 -8.36 6.22
CA VAL A 67 3.66 -9.30 6.89
C VAL A 67 4.27 -10.23 5.84
N HIS A 68 5.58 -10.47 5.92
CA HIS A 68 6.28 -11.35 4.98
C HIS A 68 5.82 -12.82 5.12
N ARG A 69 5.64 -13.50 3.99
CA ARG A 69 5.33 -14.94 3.92
C ARG A 69 6.57 -15.69 3.42
N ALA A 70 7.32 -16.29 4.35
CA ALA A 70 8.58 -16.97 4.03
C ALA A 70 8.43 -18.14 3.04
N GLU A 71 7.28 -18.82 3.05
CA GLU A 71 7.01 -20.00 2.22
C GLU A 71 6.41 -19.67 0.84
N ALA A 72 6.30 -18.39 0.47
CA ALA A 72 5.68 -18.02 -0.79
C ALA A 72 6.54 -18.45 -1.99
N ALA A 73 5.99 -19.33 -2.83
CA ALA A 73 6.64 -19.76 -4.07
C ALA A 73 6.70 -18.66 -5.15
N ARG A 74 5.84 -17.64 -5.04
CA ARG A 74 5.68 -16.57 -6.04
C ARG A 74 5.73 -15.21 -5.38
N ILE A 75 6.33 -14.24 -6.06
CA ILE A 75 6.57 -12.91 -5.48
C ILE A 75 5.26 -12.17 -5.20
N GLU A 76 4.23 -12.35 -6.03
CA GLU A 76 2.89 -11.78 -5.81
C GLU A 76 2.19 -12.31 -4.55
N MET A 77 2.69 -13.40 -3.95
CA MET A 77 2.20 -14.01 -2.71
C MET A 77 3.16 -13.83 -1.53
N SER A 78 4.27 -13.11 -1.70
CA SER A 78 5.34 -12.98 -0.69
C SER A 78 4.94 -12.18 0.56
N PHE A 79 3.77 -11.54 0.56
CA PHE A 79 3.25 -10.79 1.69
C PHE A 79 1.78 -11.11 1.97
N PHE A 80 1.40 -11.08 3.24
CA PHE A 80 0.01 -11.05 3.70
C PHE A 80 -0.38 -9.61 4.01
N LEU A 81 -1.49 -9.13 3.46
CA LEU A 81 -2.11 -7.86 3.85
C LEU A 81 -2.87 -8.03 5.16
N VAL A 82 -2.41 -7.33 6.19
CA VAL A 82 -3.02 -7.31 7.53
C VAL A 82 -4.11 -6.26 7.60
N THR A 83 -3.78 -5.03 7.21
CA THR A 83 -4.72 -3.91 7.11
C THR A 83 -4.40 -3.06 5.89
N VAL A 84 -5.42 -2.34 5.41
CA VAL A 84 -5.25 -1.31 4.39
C VAL A 84 -6.18 -0.16 4.74
N ASP A 85 -5.69 1.07 4.71
CA ASP A 85 -6.48 2.25 5.07
C ASP A 85 -6.10 3.43 4.18
N VAL A 86 -7.01 4.39 4.07
CA VAL A 86 -6.67 5.71 3.53
C VAL A 86 -6.34 6.59 4.71
N VAL A 87 -5.12 7.13 4.72
CA VAL A 87 -4.62 7.95 5.82
C VAL A 87 -4.11 9.29 5.29
N PRO A 88 -4.26 10.38 6.05
CA PRO A 88 -3.61 11.63 5.74
C PRO A 88 -2.10 11.44 5.70
N LEU A 89 -1.42 12.12 4.79
CA LEU A 89 0.03 12.07 4.62
C LEU A 89 0.76 12.51 5.91
N GLU A 90 0.14 13.38 6.69
CA GLU A 90 0.60 13.85 8.01
C GLU A 90 0.73 12.71 9.04
N SER A 91 0.05 11.58 8.83
CA SER A 91 0.12 10.41 9.71
C SER A 91 1.52 9.77 9.76
N PHE A 92 2.40 10.11 8.81
CA PHE A 92 3.79 9.63 8.75
C PHE A 92 4.78 10.49 9.55
N GLY A 93 4.29 11.51 10.27
CA GLY A 93 5.09 12.30 11.21
C GLY A 93 6.30 12.96 10.55
N GLY A 94 7.50 12.72 11.07
CA GLY A 94 8.74 13.32 10.56
C GLY A 94 9.08 13.01 9.10
N LYS A 95 8.42 12.02 8.48
CA LYS A 95 8.57 11.69 7.05
C LYS A 95 7.54 12.38 6.15
N ALA A 96 6.54 13.03 6.73
CA ALA A 96 5.45 13.64 5.98
C ALA A 96 5.96 14.70 4.98
N GLU A 97 6.86 15.60 5.40
CA GLU A 97 7.39 16.62 4.49
C GLU A 97 8.10 16.02 3.27
N GLU A 98 9.00 15.05 3.49
CA GLU A 98 9.71 14.35 2.40
C GLU A 98 8.73 13.64 1.46
N MET A 99 7.73 12.94 2.02
CA MET A 99 6.70 12.25 1.24
C MET A 99 5.86 13.23 0.42
N ARG A 100 5.56 14.41 0.98
CA ARG A 100 4.80 15.46 0.29
C ARG A 100 5.57 16.00 -0.90
N GLU A 101 6.86 16.31 -0.71
CA GLU A 101 7.73 16.77 -1.81
C GLU A 101 7.83 15.73 -2.92
N GLN A 102 8.05 14.46 -2.58
CA GLN A 102 8.11 13.36 -3.56
C GLN A 102 6.77 13.21 -4.31
N LEU A 103 5.64 13.33 -3.61
CA LEU A 103 4.31 13.25 -4.21
C LEU A 103 4.02 14.43 -5.15
N GLN A 104 4.45 15.64 -4.80
CA GLN A 104 4.32 16.82 -5.65
C GLN A 104 5.15 16.67 -6.92
N LEU A 105 6.43 16.29 -6.79
CA LEU A 105 7.31 16.02 -7.93
C LEU A 105 6.75 14.93 -8.85
N ALA A 106 6.24 13.84 -8.27
CA ALA A 106 5.60 12.77 -9.03
C ALA A 106 4.36 13.28 -9.77
N ASN A 107 3.52 14.10 -9.12
CA ASN A 107 2.34 14.67 -9.75
C ASN A 107 2.69 15.59 -10.92
N GLU A 108 3.67 16.47 -10.75
CA GLU A 108 4.14 17.36 -11.81
C GLU A 108 4.67 16.57 -13.00
N ALA A 109 5.50 15.56 -12.76
CA ALA A 109 6.03 14.69 -13.80
C ALA A 109 4.92 13.93 -14.55
N GLN A 110 3.95 13.36 -13.83
CA GLN A 110 2.85 12.60 -14.43
C GLN A 110 1.91 13.53 -15.22
N ARG A 111 1.64 14.75 -14.72
CA ARG A 111 0.88 15.76 -15.46
C ARG A 111 1.61 16.22 -16.73
N GLY A 112 2.93 16.41 -16.66
CA GLY A 112 3.76 16.68 -17.83
C GLY A 112 3.71 15.58 -18.88
N ALA A 113 3.51 14.32 -18.47
CA ALA A 113 3.30 13.17 -19.34
C ALA A 113 1.84 12.99 -19.84
N GLY A 114 0.95 13.94 -19.53
CA GLY A 114 -0.45 13.92 -19.99
C GLY A 114 -1.43 13.17 -19.08
N LEU A 115 -0.99 12.72 -17.90
CA LEU A 115 -1.89 12.17 -16.89
C LEU A 115 -2.62 13.27 -16.10
N THR A 116 -3.66 12.90 -15.36
CA THR A 116 -4.43 13.84 -14.53
C THR A 116 -3.72 14.15 -13.21
N GLY A 117 -3.08 13.14 -12.63
CA GLY A 117 -2.26 13.29 -11.43
C GLY A 117 -1.69 11.95 -11.00
N SER A 118 -1.17 11.90 -9.79
CA SER A 118 -0.75 10.67 -9.14
C SER A 118 -1.07 10.68 -7.65
N PHE A 119 -1.28 9.51 -7.06
CA PHE A 119 -1.44 9.35 -5.62
C PHE A 119 -0.34 8.44 -5.05
N GLY A 120 -0.08 8.62 -3.75
CA GLY A 120 0.87 7.80 -3.01
C GLY A 120 0.27 6.48 -2.53
N VAL A 121 1.06 5.41 -2.66
CA VAL A 121 0.80 4.11 -2.04
C VAL A 121 1.98 3.78 -1.14
N VAL A 122 1.69 3.53 0.14
CA VAL A 122 2.70 3.22 1.15
C VAL A 122 2.50 1.78 1.59
N LEU A 123 3.54 0.96 1.42
CA LEU A 123 3.54 -0.42 1.88
C LEU A 123 4.51 -0.54 3.06
N THR A 124 3.99 -0.88 4.22
CA THR A 124 4.76 -1.09 5.45
C THR A 124 4.79 -2.58 5.76
N CYS A 125 5.94 -3.22 5.60
CA CYS A 125 6.15 -4.59 6.05
C CYS A 125 6.58 -4.59 7.52
N MET A 126 5.75 -5.17 8.37
CA MET A 126 6.06 -5.40 9.78
C MET A 126 7.12 -6.51 9.87
N SER A 127 8.31 -6.17 10.35
CA SER A 127 9.34 -7.15 10.76
C SER A 127 9.72 -6.88 12.22
N PRO A 128 9.98 -7.92 13.04
CA PRO A 128 10.32 -7.75 14.45
C PRO A 128 11.58 -6.91 14.70
N SER A 129 12.52 -6.88 13.76
CA SER A 129 13.81 -6.22 13.93
C SER A 129 13.89 -4.87 13.23
N ASN A 130 13.26 -4.70 12.07
CA ASN A 130 13.25 -3.43 11.36
C ASN A 130 12.11 -3.37 10.32
N PRO A 131 11.07 -2.54 10.50
CA PRO A 131 10.00 -2.42 9.52
C PRO A 131 10.53 -1.87 8.19
N ALA A 132 10.25 -2.57 7.10
CA ALA A 132 10.57 -2.11 5.75
C ALA A 132 9.41 -1.27 5.22
N MET A 133 9.72 -0.17 4.55
CA MET A 133 8.71 0.69 3.93
C MET A 133 9.06 0.91 2.47
N ASN A 134 8.08 0.70 1.59
CA ASN A 134 8.16 1.04 0.18
C ASN A 134 7.09 2.07 -0.14
N ILE A 135 7.47 3.16 -0.78
CA ILE A 135 6.55 4.19 -1.26
C ILE A 135 6.57 4.14 -2.77
N THR A 136 5.40 4.11 -3.38
CA THR A 136 5.26 4.21 -4.84
C THR A 136 4.18 5.20 -5.20
N PHE A 137 4.31 5.81 -6.38
CA PHE A 137 3.33 6.75 -6.90
C PHE A 137 2.66 6.16 -8.13
N VAL A 138 1.33 6.17 -8.12
CA VAL A 138 0.52 5.64 -9.20
C VAL A 138 -0.17 6.81 -9.89
N GLY A 139 0.12 6.97 -11.19
CA GLY A 139 -0.56 7.95 -12.03
C GLY A 139 -1.96 7.49 -12.43
N PHE A 140 -2.85 8.45 -12.66
CA PHE A 140 -4.19 8.21 -13.16
C PHE A 140 -4.60 9.29 -14.16
N THR A 141 -5.51 8.94 -15.06
CA THR A 141 -6.10 9.79 -16.09
C THR A 141 -7.59 9.99 -15.84
N LYS A 142 -8.20 10.98 -16.49
CA LYS A 142 -9.67 11.15 -16.46
C LYS A 142 -10.43 9.92 -16.99
N ARG A 143 -9.82 9.15 -17.90
CA ARG A 143 -10.44 7.92 -18.43
C ARG A 143 -10.49 6.84 -17.35
N ASP A 144 -9.45 6.75 -16.53
CA ASP A 144 -9.40 5.83 -15.39
C ASP A 144 -10.42 6.18 -14.30
N LEU A 145 -11.13 7.32 -14.39
CA LEU A 145 -12.17 7.70 -13.45
C LEU A 145 -13.58 7.43 -13.99
N ALA A 146 -13.72 7.19 -15.29
CA ALA A 146 -15.02 7.11 -15.96
C ALA A 146 -15.85 5.89 -15.51
N ASP A 147 -15.18 4.80 -15.13
CA ASP A 147 -15.83 3.54 -14.76
C ASP A 147 -16.11 3.42 -13.24
N PHE A 148 -15.81 4.47 -12.46
CA PHE A 148 -15.94 4.44 -11.01
C PHE A 148 -17.10 5.33 -10.54
N THR A 149 -17.80 4.86 -9.52
CA THR A 149 -18.83 5.63 -8.82
C THR A 149 -18.35 6.02 -7.42
N PRO A 150 -18.86 7.13 -6.86
CA PRO A 150 -18.53 7.51 -5.49
C PRO A 150 -18.81 6.40 -4.47
N GLY A 151 -17.90 6.21 -3.52
CA GLY A 151 -18.09 5.30 -2.38
C GLY A 151 -18.10 3.80 -2.71
N MET A 152 -17.55 3.39 -3.86
CA MET A 152 -17.44 1.96 -4.20
C MET A 152 -16.69 1.16 -3.12
N PRO A 153 -17.17 -0.05 -2.76
CA PRO A 153 -16.43 -0.93 -1.86
C PRO A 153 -15.10 -1.34 -2.51
N TRP A 154 -14.02 -1.24 -1.74
CA TRP A 154 -12.66 -1.47 -2.24
C TRP A 154 -11.83 -2.35 -1.31
N LYS A 155 -12.07 -2.26 0.01
CA LYS A 155 -11.22 -2.82 1.06
C LYS A 155 -11.14 -4.35 1.02
N GLU A 156 -12.29 -5.01 0.99
CA GLU A 156 -12.41 -6.48 1.02
C GLU A 156 -11.80 -7.10 -0.23
N GLU A 157 -12.15 -6.56 -1.40
CA GLU A 157 -11.67 -7.10 -2.68
C GLU A 157 -10.18 -6.83 -2.90
N LEU A 158 -9.66 -5.65 -2.52
CA LEU A 158 -8.22 -5.39 -2.52
C LEU A 158 -7.48 -6.39 -1.62
N THR A 159 -8.01 -6.61 -0.42
CA THR A 159 -7.44 -7.55 0.55
C THR A 159 -7.40 -8.96 -0.03
N ARG A 160 -8.49 -9.41 -0.64
CA ARG A 160 -8.60 -10.72 -1.28
C ARG A 160 -7.56 -10.87 -2.40
N ARG A 161 -7.51 -9.92 -3.34
CA ARG A 161 -6.58 -9.97 -4.49
C ARG A 161 -5.11 -10.01 -4.05
N LEU A 162 -4.72 -9.16 -3.12
CA LEU A 162 -3.35 -9.13 -2.62
C LEU A 162 -2.99 -10.41 -1.86
N ASN A 163 -3.91 -10.96 -1.07
CA ASN A 163 -3.65 -12.16 -0.29
C ASN A 163 -3.65 -13.46 -1.09
N GLU A 164 -4.44 -13.52 -2.17
CA GLU A 164 -4.51 -14.67 -3.09
C GLU A 164 -3.48 -14.58 -4.24
N GLY A 165 -2.73 -13.48 -4.34
CA GLY A 165 -1.75 -13.27 -5.40
C GLY A 165 -2.40 -13.08 -6.78
N ILE A 166 -3.57 -12.45 -6.83
CA ILE A 166 -4.27 -12.13 -8.08
C ILE A 166 -3.66 -10.86 -8.66
N VAL A 167 -3.06 -10.99 -9.84
CA VAL A 167 -2.49 -9.90 -10.63
C VAL A 167 -3.34 -9.71 -11.89
N VAL A 168 -3.66 -8.46 -12.20
CA VAL A 168 -4.41 -8.03 -13.40
C VAL A 168 -3.49 -7.38 -14.44
#